data_AF-A0A3S4GBR1-F1
#
_entry.id   AF-A0A3S4GBR1-F1
#
_cell.length_a   1.000
_cell.length_b   1.000
_cell.length_c   1.000
_cell.angle_alpha   90.00
_cell.angle_beta   90.00
_cell.angle_gamma   90.00
#
_symmetry.space_group_name_H-M   'P 1'
#
loop_
_entity.id
_entity.type
_entity.pdbx_description
1 polymer ?
#
loop_
_entity_poly.entity_id
_entity_poly.type
_entity_poly.pdbx_seq_one_letter_code
_entity_poly.pdbx_strand_id
1 'polypeptide(L)'
;MAALKVSISPGIFSTYPNPHINFVQAFAVEMVITAILMGLILALTDDGNGVPRGPLAPLLIGLLIAVIGASMGPLTGFAMNPARDFGPKMFAGLAGWGEIAFTGGRDIPYFLVPLFGPIVGAILGAFAYRKFIGRHLPCDTCVVEEKDSTATNTTKCFAVI
;
A
#
# COMPACT_ATOMS: atom_id res chain seq x y z
N MET A 1 30.22 -17.32 -21.59
CA MET A 1 29.64 -16.07 -21.05
C MET A 1 29.28 -16.34 -19.60
N ALA A 2 30.17 -16.00 -18.67
CA ALA A 2 30.02 -16.35 -17.26
C ALA A 2 29.02 -15.38 -16.61
N ALA A 3 27.85 -15.89 -16.23
CA ALA A 3 26.92 -15.15 -15.39
C ALA A 3 27.64 -14.81 -14.09
N LEU A 4 27.86 -13.52 -13.85
CA LEU A 4 28.31 -12.99 -12.58
C LEU A 4 27.29 -13.47 -11.54
N LYS A 5 27.63 -14.52 -10.78
CA LYS A 5 26.82 -14.98 -9.65
C LYS A 5 26.81 -13.85 -8.63
N VAL A 6 25.85 -12.94 -8.75
CA VAL A 6 25.61 -11.96 -7.70
C VAL A 6 25.21 -12.78 -6.47
N SER A 7 26.10 -12.83 -5.47
CA SER A 7 25.90 -13.62 -4.24
C SER A 7 24.77 -13.09 -3.35
N ILE A 8 24.06 -12.05 -3.79
CA ILE A 8 23.03 -11.35 -3.04
C ILE A 8 21.68 -11.98 -3.39
N SER A 9 20.84 -12.22 -2.38
CA SER A 9 19.49 -12.72 -2.60
C SER A 9 18.67 -11.68 -3.38
N PRO A 10 17.88 -12.07 -4.39
CA PRO A 10 17.01 -11.12 -5.11
C PRO A 10 15.94 -10.50 -4.18
N GLY A 11 15.77 -11.05 -2.97
CA GLY A 11 14.94 -10.50 -1.89
C GLY A 11 15.39 -9.15 -1.33
N ILE A 12 16.60 -8.68 -1.66
CA ILE A 12 17.03 -7.32 -1.27
C ILE A 12 16.27 -6.24 -2.06
N PHE A 13 15.89 -6.55 -3.31
CA PHE A 13 15.25 -5.60 -4.21
C PHE A 13 13.74 -5.63 -4.06
N SER A 14 13.18 -6.83 -3.89
CA SER A 14 11.74 -7.07 -3.96
C SER A 14 11.31 -8.16 -3.00
N THR A 15 10.01 -8.38 -2.85
CA THR A 15 9.48 -9.31 -1.86
C THR A 15 9.25 -10.71 -2.42
N TYR A 16 9.32 -11.71 -1.55
CA TYR A 16 9.08 -13.11 -1.86
C TYR A 16 8.27 -13.74 -0.72
N PRO A 17 7.45 -14.77 -1.00
CA PRO A 17 6.59 -15.37 0.00
C PRO A 17 7.41 -16.26 0.93
N ASN A 18 7.02 -16.31 2.20
CA ASN A 18 7.53 -17.28 3.15
C ASN A 18 7.41 -18.72 2.59
N PRO A 19 8.41 -19.59 2.78
CA PRO A 19 8.35 -20.99 2.31
C PRO A 19 7.06 -21.73 2.70
N HIS A 20 6.51 -21.43 3.87
CA HIS A 20 5.36 -22.14 4.45
C HIS A 20 4.00 -21.64 3.94
N ILE A 21 3.93 -20.54 3.17
CA ILE A 21 2.67 -20.01 2.65
C ILE A 21 2.53 -20.27 1.15
N ASN A 22 1.28 -20.45 0.72
CA ASN A 22 0.92 -20.61 -0.69
C ASN A 22 0.57 -19.26 -1.35
N PHE A 23 0.35 -19.28 -2.67
CA PHE A 23 0.03 -18.09 -3.46
C PHE A 23 -1.22 -17.35 -2.97
N VAL A 24 -2.30 -18.07 -2.68
CA VAL A 24 -3.58 -17.48 -2.24
C VAL A 24 -3.45 -16.84 -0.87
N GLN A 25 -2.71 -17.49 0.05
CA GLN A 25 -2.40 -16.93 1.36
C GLN A 25 -1.55 -15.67 1.24
N ALA A 26 -0.53 -15.67 0.39
CA ALA A 26 0.29 -14.48 0.16
C ALA A 26 -0.54 -13.32 -0.44
N PHE A 27 -1.43 -13.63 -1.38
CA PHE A 27 -2.38 -12.67 -1.94
C PHE A 27 -3.31 -12.08 -0.90
N ALA A 28 -3.88 -12.92 -0.03
CA ALA A 28 -4.74 -12.47 1.06
C ALA A 28 -3.99 -11.57 2.05
N VAL A 29 -2.74 -11.92 2.40
CA VAL A 29 -1.90 -11.09 3.27
C VAL A 29 -1.68 -9.71 2.64
N GLU A 30 -1.16 -9.64 1.41
CA GLU A 30 -0.90 -8.37 0.72
C GLU A 30 -2.16 -7.52 0.55
N MET A 31 -3.30 -8.14 0.26
CA MET A 31 -4.59 -7.45 0.19
C MET A 31 -4.99 -6.83 1.55
N VAL A 32 -4.92 -7.61 2.64
CA VAL A 32 -5.36 -7.16 3.96
C VAL A 32 -4.46 -6.05 4.50
N ILE A 33 -3.14 -6.22 4.41
CA ILE A 33 -2.22 -5.19 4.91
C ILE A 33 -2.33 -3.88 4.10
N THR A 34 -2.58 -3.96 2.79
CA THR A 34 -2.75 -2.77 1.95
C THR A 34 -4.10 -2.09 2.20
N ALA A 35 -5.15 -2.87 2.50
CA ALA A 35 -6.44 -2.31 2.91
C ALA A 35 -6.32 -1.54 4.23
N ILE A 36 -5.59 -2.09 5.20
CA ILE A 36 -5.29 -1.40 6.47
C ILE A 36 -4.46 -0.14 6.21
N LEU A 37 -3.41 -0.24 5.39
CA LEU A 37 -2.55 0.89 5.03
C LEU A 37 -3.38 2.03 4.43
N MET A 38 -4.18 1.74 3.39
CA MET A 38 -4.98 2.78 2.74
C MET A 38 -6.07 3.33 3.64
N GLY A 39 -6.77 2.49 4.40
CA GLY A 39 -7.79 2.95 5.34
C GLY A 39 -7.22 3.89 6.41
N LEU A 40 -6.03 3.58 6.94
CA LEU A 40 -5.37 4.41 7.94
C LEU A 40 -4.69 5.64 7.36
N ILE A 41 -4.16 5.59 6.12
CA ILE A 41 -3.70 6.81 5.44
C ILE A 41 -4.85 7.79 5.38
N LEU A 42 -6.02 7.39 4.89
CA LEU A 42 -7.20 8.26 4.84
C LEU A 42 -7.60 8.75 6.22
N ALA A 43 -7.62 7.86 7.23
CA ALA A 43 -7.96 8.24 8.59
C ALA A 43 -7.00 9.27 9.22
N LEU A 44 -5.71 9.20 8.87
CA LEU A 44 -4.67 10.09 9.39
C LEU A 44 -4.58 11.41 8.61
N THR A 45 -4.98 11.42 7.34
CA THR A 45 -5.00 12.63 6.50
C THR A 45 -6.35 13.34 6.50
N ASP A 46 -7.40 12.74 7.05
CA ASP A 46 -8.71 13.37 7.21
C ASP A 46 -8.71 14.28 8.45
N ASP A 47 -8.75 15.59 8.22
CA ASP A 47 -8.81 16.62 9.26
C ASP A 47 -10.17 16.68 9.96
N GLY A 48 -11.24 16.12 9.36
CA GLY A 48 -12.55 15.95 10.01
C GLY A 48 -12.59 14.76 10.98
N ASN A 49 -11.54 13.94 11.01
CA ASN A 49 -11.45 12.77 11.87
C ASN A 49 -10.64 13.05 13.15
N GLY A 50 -11.26 13.77 14.08
CA GLY A 50 -10.65 14.14 15.37
C GLY A 50 -9.78 15.40 15.26
N VAL A 51 -8.66 15.44 15.99
CA VAL A 51 -7.73 16.57 15.92
C VAL A 51 -6.83 16.45 14.68
N PRO A 52 -6.76 17.48 13.81
CA PRO A 52 -5.84 17.53 12.68
C PRO A 52 -4.41 17.22 13.09
N ARG A 53 -3.75 16.28 12.37
CA ARG A 53 -2.37 15.87 12.66
C ARG A 53 -1.33 16.80 12.04
N GLY A 54 -1.73 17.58 11.04
CA GLY A 54 -0.88 18.54 10.34
C GLY A 54 0.48 17.93 9.93
N PRO A 55 1.62 18.51 10.36
CA PRO A 55 2.95 18.03 9.97
C PRO A 55 3.32 16.66 10.56
N LEU A 56 2.56 16.13 11.53
CA LEU A 56 2.80 14.80 12.11
C LEU A 56 2.25 13.66 11.25
N ALA A 57 1.36 13.94 10.28
CA ALA A 57 0.74 12.89 9.47
C ALA A 57 1.77 11.99 8.74
N PRO A 58 2.83 12.50 8.09
CA PRO A 58 3.83 11.66 7.44
C PRO A 58 4.61 10.77 8.42
N LEU A 59 4.91 11.27 9.63
CA LEU A 59 5.58 10.50 10.67
C LEU A 59 4.71 9.32 11.14
N LEU A 60 3.42 9.57 11.36
CA LEU A 60 2.47 8.54 11.76
C LEU A 60 2.26 7.48 10.67
N ILE A 61 2.24 7.88 9.40
CA ILE A 61 2.20 6.94 8.26
C ILE A 61 3.48 6.10 8.22
N GLY A 62 4.65 6.69 8.46
CA GLY A 62 5.90 5.94 8.56
C GLY A 62 5.90 4.91 9.70
N LEU A 63 5.39 5.30 10.87
CA LEU A 63 5.24 4.39 12.02
C LEU A 63 4.24 3.27 11.71
N LEU A 64 3.14 3.59 11.05
CA LEU A 64 2.16 2.60 10.59
C LEU A 64 2.82 1.55 9.69
N ILE A 65 3.59 1.98 8.69
CA ILE A 65 4.31 1.07 7.79
C ILE A 65 5.29 0.20 8.59
N ALA A 66 5.99 0.77 9.58
CA ALA A 66 6.90 0.02 10.44
C ALA A 66 6.19 -1.06 11.26
N VAL A 67 5.02 -0.76 11.84
CA VAL A 67 4.23 -1.73 12.61
C VAL A 67 3.67 -2.84 11.70
N ILE A 68 3.20 -2.50 10.51
CA ILE A 68 2.76 -3.49 9.51
C ILE A 68 3.94 -4.39 9.11
N GLY A 69 5.11 -3.81 8.83
CA GLY A 69 6.31 -4.56 8.49
C GLY A 69 6.80 -5.48 9.61
N ALA A 70 6.77 -5.01 10.86
CA ALA A 70 7.18 -5.82 12.01
C ALA A 70 6.24 -6.99 12.28
N SER A 71 4.93 -6.80 12.06
CA SER A 71 3.92 -7.83 12.34
C SER A 71 3.75 -8.83 11.19
N MET A 72 3.64 -8.36 9.94
CA MET A 72 3.28 -9.19 8.78
C MET A 72 4.45 -9.40 7.81
N GLY A 73 5.58 -8.74 8.02
CA GLY A 73 6.73 -8.86 7.13
C GLY A 73 7.31 -10.27 6.95
N PRO A 74 7.36 -11.14 7.97
CA PRO A 74 7.83 -12.51 7.80
C PRO A 74 6.98 -13.36 6.83
N LEU A 75 5.77 -12.93 6.49
CA LEU A 75 4.87 -13.68 5.59
C LEU A 75 5.16 -13.36 4.12
N THR A 76 5.10 -12.10 3.72
CA THR A 76 5.21 -11.69 2.30
C THR A 76 6.20 -10.57 2.03
N GLY A 77 6.90 -10.06 3.06
CA GLY A 77 7.80 -8.91 2.94
C GLY A 77 7.10 -7.55 2.82
N PHE A 78 5.80 -7.48 3.13
CA PHE A 78 4.98 -6.26 3.16
C PHE A 78 5.15 -5.38 1.92
N ALA A 79 4.91 -5.94 0.72
CA ALA A 79 5.13 -5.20 -0.51
C ALA A 79 4.26 -3.95 -0.58
N MET A 80 2.94 -4.10 -0.39
CA MET A 80 1.91 -3.04 -0.29
C MET A 80 1.84 -2.03 -1.44
N ASN A 81 2.76 -2.10 -2.40
CA ASN A 81 2.95 -1.12 -3.45
C ASN A 81 3.50 -1.84 -4.69
N PRO A 82 2.71 -1.88 -5.79
CA PRO A 82 3.11 -2.51 -7.04
C PRO A 82 4.43 -1.96 -7.61
N ALA A 83 4.66 -0.64 -7.53
CA ALA A 83 5.88 -0.01 -8.05
C ALA A 83 7.12 -0.34 -7.20
N ARG A 84 6.95 -0.46 -5.87
CA ARG A 84 8.01 -0.85 -4.93
C ARG A 84 8.49 -2.28 -5.13
N ASP A 85 7.68 -3.12 -5.76
CA ASP A 85 8.01 -4.53 -5.97
C ASP A 85 8.36 -4.84 -7.43
N PHE A 86 7.54 -4.41 -8.38
CA PHE A 86 7.70 -4.74 -9.80
C PHE A 86 8.93 -4.07 -10.43
N GLY A 87 9.19 -2.79 -10.15
CA GLY A 87 10.35 -2.08 -10.68
C GLY A 87 11.68 -2.74 -10.28
N PRO A 88 11.91 -2.99 -8.98
CA PRO A 88 13.10 -3.70 -8.53
C PRO A 88 13.16 -5.16 -9.02
N LYS A 89 12.02 -5.85 -9.22
CA LYS A 89 12.00 -7.18 -9.87
C LYS A 89 12.48 -7.14 -11.31
N MET A 90 12.04 -6.14 -12.08
CA MET A 90 12.53 -5.96 -13.45
C MET A 90 14.04 -5.73 -13.47
N PHE A 91 14.55 -4.89 -12.57
CA PHE A 91 15.99 -4.69 -12.42
C PHE A 91 16.71 -5.99 -12.07
N ALA A 92 16.22 -6.75 -11.09
CA ALA A 92 16.82 -8.04 -10.71
C ALA A 92 16.80 -9.05 -11.88
N GLY A 93 15.72 -9.08 -12.66
CA GLY A 93 15.62 -9.90 -13.87
C GLY A 93 16.71 -9.54 -14.90
N LEU A 94 16.91 -8.25 -15.17
CA LEU A 94 17.93 -7.75 -16.10
C LEU A 94 19.36 -7.87 -15.56
N ALA A 95 19.54 -7.79 -14.24
CA ALA A 95 20.83 -7.83 -13.57
C ALA A 95 21.41 -9.26 -13.41
N GLY A 96 20.75 -10.27 -14.00
CA GLY A 96 21.28 -11.63 -14.12
C GLY A 96 20.60 -12.68 -13.25
N TRP A 97 19.59 -12.34 -12.46
CA TRP A 97 18.77 -13.34 -11.76
C TRP A 97 17.75 -14.03 -12.71
N GLY A 98 17.40 -13.39 -13.83
CA GLY A 98 16.53 -14.00 -14.85
C GLY A 98 15.11 -14.27 -14.33
N GLU A 99 14.50 -15.38 -14.75
CA GLU A 99 13.10 -15.68 -14.44
C GLU A 99 12.81 -15.89 -12.95
N ILE A 100 13.83 -16.28 -12.15
CA ILE A 100 13.65 -16.50 -10.72
C ILE A 100 13.29 -15.21 -9.97
N ALA A 101 13.64 -14.05 -10.54
CA ALA A 101 13.26 -12.74 -9.99
C ALA A 101 11.74 -12.49 -10.04
N PHE A 102 11.05 -13.09 -11.02
CA PHE A 102 9.60 -12.93 -11.20
C PHE A 102 8.82 -14.07 -10.55
N THR A 103 9.33 -15.29 -10.62
CA THR A 103 8.64 -16.48 -10.10
C THR A 103 8.91 -16.72 -8.63
N GLY A 104 10.08 -16.34 -8.12
CA GLY A 104 10.51 -16.68 -6.76
C GLY A 104 10.71 -18.18 -6.55
N GLY A 105 10.89 -18.95 -7.64
CA GLY A 105 11.00 -20.41 -7.58
C GLY A 105 9.70 -21.14 -7.22
N ARG A 106 8.55 -20.50 -7.44
CA ARG A 106 7.21 -21.09 -7.27
C ARG A 106 6.62 -21.46 -8.63
N ASP A 107 5.71 -22.44 -8.64
CA ASP A 107 4.99 -22.87 -9.85
C ASP A 107 4.15 -21.73 -10.46
N ILE A 108 3.55 -20.90 -9.60
CA ILE A 108 2.79 -19.72 -9.99
C ILE A 108 3.70 -18.49 -9.85
N PRO A 109 3.78 -17.63 -10.87
CA PRO A 109 4.66 -16.47 -10.83
C PRO A 109 4.27 -15.51 -9.71
N TYR A 110 5.16 -15.37 -8.71
CA TYR A 110 4.86 -14.62 -7.49
C TYR A 110 4.67 -13.11 -7.73
N PHE A 111 5.30 -12.52 -8.75
CA PHE A 111 5.16 -11.07 -9.03
C PHE A 111 3.70 -10.61 -9.18
N LEU A 112 2.77 -11.52 -9.52
CA LEU A 112 1.34 -11.21 -9.61
C LEU A 112 0.73 -10.83 -8.25
N VAL A 113 1.24 -11.40 -7.15
CA VAL A 113 0.72 -11.14 -5.80
C VAL A 113 1.00 -9.70 -5.37
N PRO A 114 2.25 -9.19 -5.36
CA PRO A 114 2.53 -7.79 -5.07
C PRO A 114 1.99 -6.80 -6.11
N LEU A 115 1.66 -7.26 -7.32
CA LEU A 115 1.09 -6.40 -8.35
C LEU A 115 -0.41 -6.17 -8.14
N PHE A 116 -1.20 -7.24 -7.99
CA PHE A 116 -2.66 -7.14 -7.92
C PHE A 116 -3.21 -7.11 -6.50
N GLY A 117 -2.55 -7.79 -5.54
CA GLY A 117 -2.99 -7.84 -4.15
C GLY A 117 -3.11 -6.44 -3.53
N PRO A 118 -2.06 -5.61 -3.63
CA PRO A 118 -2.12 -4.23 -3.15
C PRO A 118 -3.18 -3.36 -3.82
N ILE A 119 -3.41 -3.50 -5.13
CA ILE A 119 -4.42 -2.72 -5.85
C ILE A 119 -5.81 -3.03 -5.30
N VAL A 120 -6.15 -4.32 -5.18
CA VAL A 120 -7.44 -4.76 -4.63
C VAL A 120 -7.57 -4.32 -3.18
N GLY A 121 -6.52 -4.51 -2.38
CA GLY A 121 -6.49 -4.09 -0.98
C GLY A 121 -6.71 -2.59 -0.82
N ALA A 122 -6.03 -1.76 -1.62
CA ALA A 122 -6.14 -0.32 -1.57
C ALA A 122 -7.56 0.18 -1.86
N ILE A 123 -8.21 -0.37 -2.89
CA ILE A 123 -9.60 -0.05 -3.24
C ILE A 123 -10.53 -0.42 -2.09
N LEU A 124 -10.38 -1.63 -1.53
CA LEU A 124 -11.19 -2.11 -0.41
C LEU A 124 -10.99 -1.26 0.86
N GLY A 125 -9.74 -0.90 1.18
CA GLY A 125 -9.41 -0.05 2.32
C GLY A 125 -10.01 1.34 2.20
N ALA A 126 -9.88 1.97 1.03
CA ALA A 126 -10.47 3.28 0.76
C ALA A 126 -12.00 3.24 0.83
N PHE A 127 -12.62 2.21 0.25
CA PHE A 127 -14.07 2.00 0.32
C PHE A 127 -14.54 1.81 1.76
N ALA A 128 -13.85 0.94 2.52
CA ALA A 128 -14.18 0.67 3.92
C ALA A 128 -14.08 1.94 4.77
N TYR A 129 -13.01 2.73 4.62
CA TYR A 129 -12.86 3.99 5.34
C TYR A 129 -14.00 4.95 5.04
N ARG A 130 -14.28 5.22 3.75
CA ARG A 130 -15.37 6.13 3.36
C ARG A 130 -16.73 5.65 3.87
N LYS A 131 -17.00 4.34 3.79
CA LYS A 131 -18.32 3.77 4.15
C LYS A 131 -18.53 3.68 5.66
N PHE A 132 -17.54 3.24 6.42
CA PHE A 132 -17.68 2.93 7.84
C PHE A 132 -17.22 4.06 8.76
N ILE A 133 -16.21 4.85 8.38
CA ILE A 133 -15.71 5.96 9.19
C ILE A 133 -16.21 7.29 8.62
N GLY A 134 -15.85 7.61 7.39
CA GLY A 134 -16.12 8.93 6.79
C GLY A 134 -17.61 9.33 6.79
N ARG A 135 -18.53 8.38 6.63
CA ARG A 135 -19.98 8.64 6.70
C ARG A 135 -20.51 8.96 8.10
N HIS A 136 -19.77 8.62 9.16
CA HIS A 136 -20.17 8.80 10.55
C HIS A 136 -19.36 9.89 11.26
N LEU A 137 -18.49 10.60 10.55
CA LEU A 137 -17.79 11.75 11.11
C LEU A 137 -18.73 12.95 11.18
N PRO A 138 -18.64 13.76 12.26
CA PRO A 138 -19.33 15.03 12.29
C PRO A 138 -18.81 15.91 11.14
N CYS A 139 -19.72 16.50 10.36
CA CYS A 139 -19.36 17.49 9.34
C CYS A 139 -18.92 18.79 10.02
N ASP A 140 -17.78 18.78 10.70
CA ASP A 140 -17.25 19.94 11.41
C ASP A 140 -15.80 20.19 10.99
N THR A 141 -15.64 20.72 9.78
CA THR A 141 -14.93 21.98 9.50
C THR A 141 -14.80 22.15 8.00
N CYS A 142 -15.65 23.02 7.45
CA CYS A 142 -15.34 23.70 6.20
C CYS A 142 -14.05 24.49 6.44
N VAL A 143 -12.92 24.05 5.89
CA VAL A 143 -11.87 25.02 5.57
C VAL A 143 -12.42 25.80 4.39
N VAL A 144 -12.99 26.96 4.68
CA VAL A 144 -13.31 27.94 3.64
C VAL A 144 -11.96 28.33 3.04
N GLU A 145 -11.59 27.73 1.91
CA GLU A 145 -10.65 28.40 1.03
C GLU A 145 -11.35 29.68 0.58
N GLU A 146 -10.94 30.79 1.17
CA GLU A 146 -11.32 32.13 0.73
C GLU A 146 -10.68 32.36 -0.64
N LYS A 147 -11.32 31.86 -1.69
CA LYS A 147 -11.18 32.40 -3.03
C LYS A 147 -12.42 33.22 -3.33
N ASP A 148 -12.19 34.52 -3.25
CA ASP A 148 -13.08 35.60 -3.61
C ASP A 148 -13.90 35.30 -4.88
N SER A 149 -15.19 35.60 -4.74
CA SER A 149 -16.16 35.96 -5.77
C SER A 149 -16.87 34.88 -6.60
N THR A 150 -18.18 34.82 -6.28
CA THR A 150 -19.39 34.64 -7.12
C THR A 150 -19.89 33.23 -7.51
N ALA A 151 -20.93 32.81 -6.76
CA ALA A 151 -22.14 32.11 -7.21
C ALA A 151 -22.05 30.67 -7.76
N THR A 152 -22.43 29.68 -6.95
CA THR A 152 -23.66 28.87 -7.09
C THR A 152 -23.70 27.82 -5.99
N ASN A 153 -24.74 27.87 -5.17
CA ASN A 153 -24.98 26.99 -4.03
C ASN A 153 -25.25 25.56 -4.54
N THR A 154 -24.24 24.69 -4.49
CA THR A 154 -24.44 23.25 -4.42
C THR A 154 -23.55 22.75 -3.29
N THR A 155 -24.13 22.47 -2.14
CA THR A 155 -23.44 21.82 -1.02
C THR A 155 -23.09 20.40 -1.43
N LYS A 156 -22.03 20.25 -2.23
CA LYS A 156 -21.36 18.97 -2.34
C LYS A 156 -20.48 18.85 -1.11
N CYS A 157 -20.90 17.98 -0.19
CA CYS A 157 -20.02 17.32 0.77
C CYS A 157 -19.01 16.49 -0.05
N PHE A 158 -18.05 17.17 -0.67
CA PHE A 158 -16.90 16.51 -1.24
C PHE A 158 -15.92 16.36 -0.08
N ALA A 159 -15.88 15.16 0.49
CA ALA A 159 -14.73 14.74 1.28
C ALA A 159 -13.51 14.97 0.38
N VAL A 160 -12.68 15.94 0.76
CA VAL A 160 -11.45 16.27 0.05
C VAL A 160 -10.58 15.02 0.02
N ILE A 161 -10.63 14.32 -1.11
CA ILE A 161 -9.58 13.45 -1.64
C ILE A 161 -9.64 13.62 -3.15
#